data_AF-A0A7Y2CE69-F1
#
_entry.id   AF-A0A7Y2CE69-F1
#
_cell.length_a   1.000
_cell.length_b   1.000
_cell.length_c   1.000
_cell.angle_alpha   90.00
_cell.angle_beta   90.00
_cell.angle_gamma   90.00
#
_symmetry.space_group_name_H-M   'P 1'
#
loop_
_entity.id
_entity.type
_entity.pdbx_description
1 polymer ?
#
loop_
_entity_poly.entity_id
_entity_poly.type
_entity_poly.pdbx_seq_one_letter_code
_entity_poly.pdbx_strand_id
1 'polypeptide(L)'
;MNAAKFVSGLIKLKRLAKTEIEHARVDLAEIETAKASNSAAMEALVRDCAEADQSAKTDPAFLSANIQFREGVVLRREALRKAGFALEKAEAEIRDRLDQAVQEYKKLEILIAVDAEKAGKAAKKQEIAGADDWAARAASKSN
;
A
#
# COMPACT_ATOMS: atom_id res chain seq x y z
N MET A 1 20.09 12.28 -24.98
CA MET A 1 20.03 11.70 -23.62
C MET A 1 20.53 10.26 -23.68
N ASN A 2 21.31 9.81 -22.69
CA ASN A 2 22.04 8.52 -22.72
C ASN A 2 21.14 7.37 -22.20
N ALA A 3 20.91 6.32 -23.00
CA ALA A 3 19.99 5.21 -22.68
C ALA A 3 20.29 4.55 -21.32
N ALA A 4 21.56 4.46 -20.93
CA ALA A 4 21.97 3.95 -19.62
C ALA A 4 21.44 4.78 -18.44
N LYS A 5 21.31 6.11 -18.60
CA LYS A 5 20.74 7.00 -17.57
C LYS A 5 19.22 6.81 -17.45
N PHE A 6 18.55 6.49 -18.54
CA PHE A 6 17.10 6.23 -18.56
C PHE A 6 16.74 4.94 -17.83
N VAL A 7 17.43 3.83 -18.13
CA VAL A 7 17.25 2.54 -17.43
C VAL A 7 17.54 2.66 -15.93
N SER A 8 18.63 3.35 -15.57
CA SER A 8 18.95 3.61 -14.16
C SER A 8 17.84 4.39 -13.45
N GLY A 9 17.18 5.33 -14.15
CA GLY A 9 16.00 6.05 -13.65
C GLY A 9 14.79 5.12 -13.44
N LEU A 10 14.46 4.29 -14.43
CA LEU A 10 13.35 3.34 -14.34
C LEU A 10 13.54 2.32 -13.20
N ILE A 11 14.77 1.82 -13.00
CA ILE A 11 15.07 0.90 -11.90
C ILE A 11 14.86 1.58 -10.54
N LYS A 12 15.25 2.85 -10.40
CA LYS A 12 15.01 3.62 -9.17
C LYS A 12 13.52 3.81 -8.91
N LEU A 13 12.75 4.18 -9.93
CA LEU A 13 11.30 4.31 -9.84
C LEU A 13 10.64 2.96 -9.48
N LYS A 14 11.11 1.85 -10.05
CA LYS A 14 10.61 0.51 -9.74
C LYS A 14 10.86 0.16 -8.26
N ARG A 15 12.05 0.48 -7.74
CA ARG A 15 12.36 0.28 -6.32
C ARG A 15 11.46 1.13 -5.44
N LEU A 16 11.23 2.40 -5.80
CA LEU A 16 10.31 3.28 -5.06
C LEU A 16 8.89 2.72 -5.02
N ALA A 17 8.34 2.30 -6.19
CA ALA A 17 7.03 1.68 -6.26
C ALA A 17 6.94 0.38 -5.44
N LYS A 18 8.03 -0.40 -5.37
CA LYS A 18 8.08 -1.59 -4.52
C LYS A 18 8.01 -1.24 -3.02
N THR A 19 8.79 -0.26 -2.59
CA THR A 19 8.79 0.23 -1.20
C THR A 19 7.41 0.79 -0.83
N GLU A 20 6.78 1.51 -1.74
CA GLU A 20 5.42 2.03 -1.57
C GLU A 20 4.37 0.90 -1.37
N ILE A 21 4.47 -0.18 -2.14
CA ILE A 21 3.64 -1.39 -1.97
C ILE A 21 3.86 -2.01 -0.59
N GLU A 22 5.12 -2.09 -0.14
CA GLU A 22 5.46 -2.65 1.18
C GLU A 22 4.88 -1.80 2.31
N HIS A 23 5.00 -0.47 2.23
CA HIS A 23 4.40 0.45 3.20
C HIS A 23 2.88 0.36 3.22
N ALA A 24 2.22 0.39 2.06
CA ALA A 24 0.76 0.31 2.00
C ALA A 24 0.24 -1.01 2.60
N ARG A 25 0.99 -2.11 2.50
CA ARG A 25 0.63 -3.39 3.15
C ARG A 25 0.77 -3.33 4.67
N VAL A 26 1.80 -2.67 5.19
CA VAL A 26 1.97 -2.45 6.63
C VAL A 26 0.83 -1.59 7.15
N ASP A 27 0.54 -0.47 6.48
CA ASP A 27 -0.56 0.43 6.83
C ASP A 27 -1.91 -0.31 6.87
N LEU A 28 -2.18 -1.21 5.91
CA LEU A 28 -3.40 -2.04 5.94
C LEU A 28 -3.45 -2.97 7.14
N ALA A 29 -2.35 -3.63 7.51
CA ALA A 29 -2.31 -4.51 8.68
C ALA A 29 -2.52 -3.74 9.99
N GLU A 30 -1.97 -2.51 10.08
CA GLU A 30 -2.19 -1.61 11.21
C GLU A 30 -3.67 -1.17 11.29
N ILE A 31 -4.28 -0.83 10.15
CA ILE A 31 -5.71 -0.50 10.06
C ILE A 31 -6.58 -1.70 10.48
N GLU A 32 -6.28 -2.91 10.02
CA GLU A 32 -7.01 -4.12 10.43
C GLU A 32 -6.92 -4.34 11.94
N THR A 33 -5.74 -4.15 12.53
CA THR A 33 -5.53 -4.21 13.98
C THR A 33 -6.34 -3.14 14.71
N ALA A 34 -6.35 -1.91 14.20
CA ALA A 34 -7.14 -0.82 14.78
C ALA A 34 -8.65 -1.07 14.66
N LYS A 35 -9.13 -1.65 13.55
CA LYS A 35 -10.54 -2.05 13.38
C LYS A 35 -10.93 -3.13 14.38
N ALA A 36 -10.08 -4.16 14.56
CA ALA A 36 -10.30 -5.20 15.54
C ALA A 36 -10.38 -4.63 16.96
N SER A 37 -9.47 -3.71 17.31
CA SER A 37 -9.49 -3.01 18.61
C SER A 37 -10.76 -2.16 18.80
N ASN A 38 -11.19 -1.42 17.77
CA ASN A 38 -12.40 -0.61 17.81
C ASN A 38 -13.67 -1.48 17.99
N SER A 39 -13.73 -2.62 17.30
CA SER A 39 -14.82 -3.60 17.48
C SER A 39 -14.83 -4.19 18.88
N ALA A 40 -13.67 -4.59 19.41
CA ALA A 40 -13.56 -5.11 20.78
C ALA A 40 -13.98 -4.06 21.83
N ALA A 41 -13.64 -2.78 21.62
CA ALA A 41 -14.08 -1.68 22.48
C ALA A 41 -15.60 -1.47 22.41
N MET A 42 -16.22 -1.63 21.24
CA MET A 42 -17.67 -1.58 21.09
C MET A 42 -18.36 -2.74 21.82
N GLU A 43 -17.82 -3.96 21.71
CA GLU A 43 -18.31 -5.14 22.44
C GLU A 43 -18.18 -4.98 23.96
N ALA A 44 -17.05 -4.45 24.43
CA ALA A 44 -16.85 -4.12 25.83
C ALA A 44 -17.90 -3.12 26.32
N LEU A 45 -18.15 -2.05 25.56
CA LEU A 45 -19.17 -1.05 25.89
C LEU A 45 -20.57 -1.68 26.00
N VAL A 46 -20.91 -2.63 25.12
CA VAL A 46 -22.18 -3.37 25.19
C VAL A 46 -22.27 -4.21 26.47
N ARG A 47 -21.19 -4.88 26.88
CA ARG A 47 -21.15 -5.62 28.15
C ARG A 47 -21.31 -4.70 29.35
N ASP A 48 -20.58 -3.59 29.38
CA ASP A 48 -20.68 -2.60 30.46
C ASP A 48 -22.12 -2.07 30.59
N CYS A 49 -22.82 -1.87 29.47
CA CYS A 49 -24.23 -1.48 29.48
C CYS A 49 -25.13 -2.55 30.11
N ALA A 50 -24.91 -3.82 29.77
CA ALA A 50 -25.69 -4.93 30.32
C ALA A 50 -25.45 -5.08 31.83
N GLU A 51 -24.22 -4.91 32.28
CA GLU A 51 -23.85 -4.95 33.70
C GLU A 51 -24.48 -3.79 34.48
N ALA A 52 -24.38 -2.56 33.96
CA ALA A 52 -25.00 -1.38 34.58
C ALA A 52 -26.53 -1.50 34.67
N ASP A 53 -27.17 -2.04 33.64
CA ASP A 53 -28.61 -2.29 33.63
C ASP A 53 -29.03 -3.37 34.64
N GLN A 54 -28.18 -4.37 34.87
CA GLN A 54 -28.41 -5.38 35.89
C GLN A 54 -28.28 -4.78 37.30
N SER A 55 -27.22 -4.00 37.55
CA SER A 55 -27.01 -3.34 38.85
C SER A 55 -28.13 -2.36 39.21
N ALA A 56 -28.64 -1.61 38.24
CA ALA A 56 -29.74 -0.68 38.46
C ALA A 56 -31.09 -1.36 38.76
N LYS A 57 -31.29 -2.63 38.36
CA LYS A 57 -32.46 -3.42 38.74
C LYS A 57 -32.38 -3.96 40.17
N THR A 58 -31.16 -4.17 40.67
CA THR A 58 -30.91 -4.77 41.98
C THR A 58 -30.76 -3.74 43.11
N ASP A 59 -30.32 -2.52 42.81
CA ASP A 59 -30.13 -1.46 43.79
C ASP A 59 -30.69 -0.10 43.29
N PRO A 60 -31.82 0.38 43.86
CA PRO A 60 -32.41 1.68 43.53
C PRO A 60 -31.51 2.88 43.85
N ALA A 61 -30.55 2.76 44.76
CA ALA A 61 -29.59 3.83 45.06
C ALA A 61 -28.64 4.11 43.87
N PHE A 62 -28.54 3.18 42.93
CA PHE A 62 -27.68 3.26 41.75
C PHE A 62 -28.28 4.06 40.58
N LEU A 63 -29.52 4.55 40.71
CA LEU A 63 -30.25 5.18 39.59
C LEU A 63 -29.54 6.44 39.05
N SER A 64 -29.05 7.30 39.93
CA SER A 64 -28.34 8.54 39.55
C SER A 64 -27.00 8.26 38.86
N ALA A 65 -26.25 7.28 39.38
CA ALA A 65 -25.00 6.82 38.77
C ALA A 65 -25.24 6.17 37.38
N ASN A 66 -26.35 5.44 37.21
CA ASN A 66 -26.71 4.84 35.93
C ASN A 66 -27.08 5.90 34.88
N ILE A 67 -27.71 7.01 35.26
CA ILE A 67 -28.00 8.12 34.33
C ILE A 67 -26.69 8.70 33.77
N GLN A 68 -25.73 9.04 34.63
CA GLN A 68 -24.43 9.57 34.21
C GLN A 68 -23.64 8.55 33.37
N PHE A 69 -23.69 7.27 33.75
CA PHE A 69 -23.08 6.20 32.98
C PHE A 69 -23.66 6.12 31.56
N ARG A 70 -24.99 6.16 31.41
CA ARG A 70 -25.67 6.11 30.11
C ARG A 70 -25.32 7.29 29.21
N GLU A 71 -25.23 8.51 29.77
CA GLU A 71 -24.78 9.69 29.02
C GLU A 71 -23.34 9.50 28.50
N GLY A 72 -22.44 8.99 29.35
CA GLY A 72 -21.07 8.66 28.95
C GLY A 72 -20.98 7.57 27.88
N VAL A 73 -21.82 6.54 27.96
CA VAL A 73 -21.91 5.47 26.97
C VAL A 73 -22.29 6.00 25.59
N VAL A 74 -23.28 6.91 25.50
CA VAL A 74 -23.72 7.47 24.22
C VAL A 74 -22.55 8.19 23.52
N LEU A 75 -21.80 9.01 24.27
CA LEU A 75 -20.64 9.72 23.75
C LEU A 75 -19.53 8.76 23.29
N ARG A 76 -19.20 7.75 24.11
CA ARG A 76 -18.19 6.73 23.76
C ARG A 76 -18.60 5.91 22.53
N ARG A 77 -19.87 5.50 22.45
CA ARG A 77 -20.41 4.77 21.30
C ARG A 77 -20.31 5.60 20.03
N GLU A 78 -20.67 6.88 20.09
CA GLU A 78 -20.56 7.76 18.92
C GLU A 78 -19.10 7.95 18.50
N ALA A 79 -18.17 8.10 19.44
CA ALA A 79 -16.74 8.19 19.17
C ALA A 79 -16.20 6.92 18.49
N LEU A 80 -16.51 5.73 19.03
CA LEU A 80 -16.13 4.44 18.43
C LEU A 80 -16.75 4.23 17.04
N ARG A 81 -17.98 4.71 16.83
CA ARG A 81 -18.64 4.66 15.52
C ARG A 81 -17.91 5.56 14.51
N LYS A 82 -17.59 6.79 14.90
CA LYS A 82 -16.83 7.73 14.05
C LYS A 82 -15.44 7.19 13.73
N ALA A 83 -14.76 6.62 14.72
CA ALA A 83 -13.47 5.96 14.54
C ALA A 83 -13.57 4.79 13.57
N GLY A 84 -14.59 3.93 13.70
CA GLY A 84 -14.86 2.83 12.77
C GLY A 84 -15.01 3.31 11.32
N PHE A 85 -15.83 4.32 11.07
CA PHE A 85 -15.97 4.90 9.72
C PHE A 85 -14.68 5.53 9.19
N ALA A 86 -13.91 6.21 10.04
CA ALA A 86 -12.63 6.77 9.65
C ALA A 86 -11.63 5.68 9.26
N LEU A 87 -11.59 4.57 9.99
CA LEU A 87 -10.75 3.41 9.67
C LEU A 87 -11.17 2.72 8.38
N GLU A 88 -12.48 2.57 8.12
CA GLU A 88 -12.98 2.03 6.84
C GLU A 88 -12.62 2.92 5.65
N LYS A 89 -12.73 4.25 5.82
CA LYS A 89 -12.32 5.20 4.79
C LYS A 89 -10.82 5.13 4.54
N ALA A 90 -10.01 5.12 5.60
CA ALA A 90 -8.55 5.00 5.48
C ALA A 90 -8.16 3.68 4.80
N GLU A 91 -8.83 2.57 5.13
CA GLU A 91 -8.60 1.28 4.48
C GLU A 91 -8.84 1.35 2.97
N ALA A 92 -9.96 1.95 2.54
CA ALA A 92 -10.28 2.11 1.13
C ALA A 92 -9.22 2.97 0.40
N GLU A 93 -8.81 4.10 0.99
CA GLU A 93 -7.78 4.98 0.42
C GLU A 93 -6.42 4.28 0.29
N ILE A 94 -6.01 3.49 1.29
CA ILE A 94 -4.75 2.74 1.23
C ILE A 94 -4.84 1.57 0.23
N ARG A 95 -5.99 0.89 0.10
CA ARG A 95 -6.19 -0.14 -0.94
C ARG A 95 -6.07 0.45 -2.35
N ASP A 96 -6.70 1.61 -2.59
CA ASP A 96 -6.59 2.30 -3.87
C ASP A 96 -5.14 2.70 -4.18
N ARG A 97 -4.42 3.21 -3.17
CA ARG A 97 -3.00 3.56 -3.28
C ARG A 97 -2.12 2.34 -3.55
N LEU A 98 -2.40 1.22 -2.88
CA LEU A 98 -1.71 -0.06 -3.11
C LEU A 98 -1.92 -0.54 -4.55
N ASP A 99 -3.16 -0.51 -5.05
CA ASP A 99 -3.48 -0.92 -6.41
C ASP A 99 -2.77 -0.05 -7.44
N GLN A 100 -2.75 1.28 -7.24
CA GLN A 100 -2.00 2.21 -8.08
C GLN A 100 -0.50 1.89 -8.07
N ALA A 101 0.09 1.67 -6.89
CA ALA A 101 1.51 1.34 -6.76
C ALA A 101 1.86 0.00 -7.45
N VAL A 102 0.99 -1.01 -7.33
CA VAL A 102 1.13 -2.31 -8.01
C VAL A 102 1.07 -2.15 -9.53
N GLN A 103 0.11 -1.36 -10.03
CA GLN A 103 0.01 -1.08 -11.47
C GLN A 103 1.25 -0.35 -11.98
N GLU A 104 1.74 0.65 -11.26
CA GLU A 104 2.93 1.40 -11.61
C GLU A 104 4.17 0.52 -11.62
N TYR A 105 4.33 -0.33 -10.61
CA TYR A 105 5.40 -1.32 -10.56
C TYR A 105 5.39 -2.22 -11.80
N LYS A 106 4.23 -2.76 -12.18
CA LYS A 106 4.08 -3.61 -13.38
C LYS A 106 4.40 -2.85 -14.67
N LYS A 107 3.95 -1.60 -14.81
CA LYS A 107 4.30 -0.75 -15.97
C LYS A 107 5.81 -0.56 -16.08
N LEU A 108 6.47 -0.26 -14.95
CA LEU A 108 7.91 -0.09 -14.90
C LEU A 108 8.67 -1.39 -15.26
N GLU A 109 8.16 -2.56 -14.85
CA GLU A 109 8.73 -3.85 -15.27
C GLU A 109 8.69 -4.03 -16.79
N ILE A 110 7.55 -3.73 -17.41
CA ILE A 110 7.40 -3.82 -18.86
C ILE A 110 8.36 -2.84 -19.56
N LEU A 111 8.42 -1.58 -19.10
CA LEU A 111 9.29 -0.57 -19.69
C LEU A 111 10.78 -0.95 -19.60
N ILE A 112 11.22 -1.50 -18.47
CA ILE A 112 12.60 -1.99 -18.30
C ILE A 112 12.89 -3.15 -19.25
N ALA A 113 11.96 -4.11 -19.38
CA ALA A 113 12.11 -5.24 -20.28
C ALA A 113 12.20 -4.80 -21.76
N VAL A 114 11.33 -3.88 -22.18
CA VAL A 114 11.34 -3.31 -23.54
C VAL A 114 12.64 -2.57 -23.82
N ASP A 115 13.17 -1.82 -22.85
CA ASP A 115 14.44 -1.11 -23.03
C ASP A 115 15.63 -2.07 -23.11
N ALA A 116 15.64 -3.12 -22.28
CA ALA A 116 16.64 -4.18 -22.34
C ALA A 116 16.64 -4.89 -23.70
N GLU A 117 15.46 -5.18 -24.27
CA GLU A 117 15.33 -5.77 -25.60
C GLU A 117 15.88 -4.84 -26.69
N LYS A 118 15.56 -3.53 -26.62
CA LYS A 118 16.07 -2.53 -27.56
C LYS A 118 17.60 -2.39 -27.47
N ALA A 119 18.14 -2.37 -26.26
CA ALA A 119 19.58 -2.32 -26.03
C ALA A 119 20.28 -3.57 -26.60
N GLY A 120 19.71 -4.76 -26.39
CA GLY A 120 20.23 -6.01 -26.96
C GLY A 120 20.22 -6.01 -28.50
N LYS A 121 19.14 -5.53 -29.13
CA LYS A 121 19.07 -5.38 -30.59
C LYS A 121 20.09 -4.36 -31.13
N ALA A 122 20.30 -3.25 -30.42
CA ALA A 122 21.29 -2.24 -30.80
C ALA A 122 22.73 -2.77 -30.69
N ALA A 123 23.05 -3.49 -29.61
CA ALA A 123 24.35 -4.12 -29.43
C ALA A 123 24.65 -5.13 -30.55
N LYS A 124 23.67 -5.99 -30.88
CA LYS A 124 23.81 -6.96 -31.98
C LYS A 124 24.02 -6.29 -33.34
N LYS A 125 23.35 -5.16 -33.61
CA LYS A 125 23.58 -4.38 -34.83
C LYS A 125 24.99 -3.78 -34.88
N GLN A 126 25.51 -3.29 -33.76
CA GLN A 126 26.88 -2.77 -33.69
C GLN A 126 27.92 -3.88 -33.89
N GLU A 127 27.69 -5.06 -33.34
CA GLU A 127 28.56 -6.21 -33.51
C GLU A 127 28.65 -6.65 -34.97
N ILE A 128 27.51 -6.77 -35.67
CA ILE A 128 27.46 -7.10 -37.09
C ILE A 128 28.16 -6.00 -37.92
N ALA A 129 27.87 -4.73 -37.67
CA ALA A 129 28.51 -3.63 -38.37
C ALA A 129 30.03 -3.57 -38.16
N GLY A 130 30.50 -3.91 -36.95
CA GLY A 130 31.93 -4.01 -36.65
C GLY A 130 32.61 -5.20 -37.34
N ALA A 131 31.92 -6.35 -37.41
CA ALA A 131 32.40 -7.52 -38.14
C ALA A 131 32.50 -7.25 -39.65
N ASP A 132 31.50 -6.57 -40.23
CA ASP A 132 31.47 -6.18 -41.64
C ASP A 132 32.58 -5.17 -41.98
N ASP A 133 32.82 -4.16 -41.13
CA ASP A 133 33.90 -3.18 -41.32
C ASP A 133 35.29 -3.84 -41.21
N TRP A 134 35.46 -4.80 -40.30
CA TRP A 134 36.70 -5.57 -40.21
C TRP A 134 36.95 -6.44 -41.46
N ALA A 135 35.91 -7.13 -41.94
CA ALA A 135 35.99 -7.94 -43.16
C ALA A 135 36.32 -7.09 -44.39
N ALA A 136 35.70 -5.91 -44.53
CA ALA A 136 35.97 -4.98 -45.63
C ALA A 136 37.43 -4.47 -45.61
N ARG A 137 37.97 -4.14 -44.43
CA ARG A 137 39.37 -3.70 -44.27
C ARG A 137 40.37 -4.82 -44.57
N ALA A 138 40.09 -6.05 -44.15
CA ALA A 138 40.94 -7.21 -44.42
C ALA A 138 41.04 -7.50 -45.94
N ALA A 139 39.92 -7.40 -46.67
CA ALA A 139 39.90 -7.60 -48.12
C ALA A 139 40.69 -6.53 -48.90
N SER A 140 40.75 -5.29 -48.40
CA SER A 140 41.44 -4.17 -49.07
C SER A 140 42.97 -4.25 -49.09
N LYS A 141 43.59 -5.09 -48.25
CA LYS A 141 45.05 -5.28 -48.18
C LYS A 141 45.58 -6.41 -49.08
N SER A 142 44.66 -7.14 -49.73
CA SER A 142 44.96 -8.31 -50.57
C SER A 142 45.08 -7.97 -52.06
N ASN A 143 44.81 -6.72 -52.44
CA ASN A 143 44.95 -6.15 -53.78
C ASN A 143 46.10 -5.14 -53.80
#